data_AF-A0AA50QD10-F1
#
_entry.id   AF-A0AA50QD10-F1
#
_cell.length_a   1.000
_cell.length_b   1.000
_cell.length_c   1.000
_cell.angle_alpha   90.00
_cell.angle_beta   90.00
_cell.angle_gamma   90.00
#
_symmetry.space_group_name_H-M   'P 1'
#
loop_
_entity.id
_entity.type
_entity.pdbx_description
1 polymer ?
#
loop_
_entity_poly.entity_id
_entity_poly.type
_entity_poly.pdbx_seq_one_letter_code
_entity_poly.pdbx_strand_id
1 'polypeptide(L)'
;MSKSEQQLILAFREDEDLICELLNIVRSTTLSHSAKVAEVSRMLRPFGLDIAPIECEQATWTATEIATELGVTAALVGRIANQHQLKTPDYGEYRLSKSRSSSKQVETFCYYEAGRRAIIDAVNQRTNDHKNTSAKKRKGQ
;
A
#
# COMPACT_ATOMS: atom_id res chain seq x y z
N MET A 1 40.53 -20.28 8.90
CA MET A 1 39.39 -19.92 9.76
C MET A 1 38.66 -21.17 10.19
N SER A 2 38.37 -21.29 11.48
CA SER A 2 37.59 -22.39 12.05
C SER A 2 36.10 -22.24 11.72
N LYS A 3 35.33 -23.34 11.79
CA LYS A 3 33.86 -23.30 11.63
C LYS A 3 33.20 -22.34 12.63
N SER A 4 33.74 -22.26 13.85
CA SER A 4 33.25 -21.39 14.93
C SER A 4 33.47 -19.91 14.59
N GLU A 5 34.61 -19.57 13.99
CA GLU A 5 34.90 -18.20 13.53
C GLU A 5 33.98 -17.78 12.38
N GLN A 6 33.68 -18.71 11.46
CA GLN A 6 32.73 -18.45 10.36
C GLN A 6 31.30 -18.24 10.87
N GLN A 7 30.85 -19.04 11.85
CA GLN A 7 29.51 -18.88 12.46
C GLN A 7 29.37 -17.54 13.20
N LEU A 8 30.40 -17.12 13.92
CA LEU A 8 30.40 -15.84 14.63
C LEU A 8 30.28 -14.65 13.66
N ILE A 9 31.07 -14.66 12.57
CA ILE A 9 31.02 -13.62 11.54
C ILE A 9 29.66 -13.56 10.85
N LEU A 10 29.04 -14.73 10.61
CA LEU A 10 27.72 -14.79 10.01
C LEU A 10 26.66 -14.17 10.94
N ALA A 11 26.68 -14.49 12.23
CA ALA A 11 25.75 -13.93 13.21
C ALA A 11 25.87 -12.40 13.31
N PHE A 12 27.10 -11.87 13.37
CA PHE A 12 27.30 -10.41 13.37
C PHE A 12 26.77 -9.72 12.12
N ARG A 13 26.87 -10.37 10.95
CA ARG A 13 26.31 -9.85 9.71
C ARG A 13 24.78 -9.85 9.74
N GLU A 14 24.16 -10.91 10.27
CA GLU A 14 22.72 -10.99 10.41
C GLU A 14 22.17 -9.89 11.32
N ASP A 15 22.84 -9.62 12.45
CA ASP A 15 22.48 -8.53 13.36
C ASP A 15 22.64 -7.15 12.69
N GLU A 16 23.73 -6.93 11.94
CA GLU A 16 23.96 -5.68 11.20
C GLU A 16 22.88 -5.43 10.14
N ASP A 17 22.53 -6.47 9.36
CA ASP A 17 21.49 -6.40 8.33
C ASP A 17 20.12 -6.07 8.96
N LEU A 18 19.81 -6.67 10.11
CA LEU A 18 18.55 -6.45 10.83
C LEU A 18 18.45 -5.03 11.39
N ILE A 19 19.56 -4.49 11.94
CA ILE A 19 19.63 -3.10 12.39
C ILE A 19 19.43 -2.14 11.19
N CYS A 20 20.05 -2.42 10.05
CA CYS A 20 19.88 -1.60 8.85
C CYS A 20 18.44 -1.60 8.34
N GLU A 21 17.78 -2.75 8.31
CA GLU A 21 16.37 -2.88 7.91
C GLU A 21 15.47 -2.08 8.86
N LEU A 22 15.67 -2.20 10.17
CA LEU A 22 14.92 -1.45 11.17
C LEU A 22 15.09 0.06 10.98
N LEU A 23 16.31 0.53 10.77
CA LEU A 23 16.60 1.95 10.50
C LEU A 23 15.90 2.45 9.24
N ASN A 24 15.88 1.64 8.17
CA ASN A 24 15.21 2.00 6.92
C ASN A 24 13.70 2.15 7.09
N ILE A 25 13.06 1.28 7.88
CA ILE A 25 11.63 1.38 8.19
C ILE A 25 11.34 2.64 8.99
N VAL A 26 12.08 2.88 10.08
CA VAL A 26 11.86 4.04 10.96
C VAL A 26 12.06 5.35 10.18
N ARG A 27 13.09 5.42 9.33
CA ARG A 27 13.43 6.60 8.53
C ARG A 27 12.61 6.76 7.25
N SER A 28 11.79 5.77 6.87
CA SER A 28 10.97 5.85 5.65
C SER A 28 10.11 7.12 5.64
N THR A 29 10.10 7.83 4.52
CA THR A 29 9.22 9.00 4.30
C THR A 29 7.94 8.65 3.55
N THR A 30 7.82 7.41 3.07
CA THR A 30 6.68 6.93 2.29
C THR A 30 5.68 6.18 3.16
N LEU A 31 6.17 5.40 4.12
CA LEU A 31 5.35 4.62 5.03
C LEU A 31 4.70 5.51 6.10
N SER A 32 3.43 5.22 6.40
CA SER A 32 2.73 5.88 7.50
C SER A 32 3.27 5.45 8.87
N HIS A 33 2.91 6.20 9.91
CA HIS A 33 3.33 5.90 11.28
C HIS A 33 2.85 4.50 11.72
N SER A 34 1.59 4.17 11.44
CA SER A 34 1.02 2.86 11.74
C SER A 34 1.71 1.74 10.95
N ALA A 35 2.04 1.97 9.67
CA ALA A 35 2.78 1.00 8.85
C ALA A 35 4.19 0.76 9.37
N LYS A 36 4.90 1.81 9.80
CA LYS A 36 6.23 1.69 10.42
C LYS A 36 6.16 0.85 11.69
N VAL A 37 5.22 1.16 12.59
CA VAL A 37 5.10 0.47 13.88
C VAL A 37 4.72 -0.99 13.67
N ALA A 38 3.81 -1.30 12.73
CA ALA A 38 3.45 -2.66 12.38
C ALA A 38 4.66 -3.47 11.88
N GLU A 39 5.49 -2.85 11.02
CA GLU A 39 6.65 -3.53 10.46
C GLU A 39 7.79 -3.72 11.48
N VAL A 40 8.06 -2.71 12.31
CA VAL A 40 9.01 -2.84 13.43
C VAL A 40 8.53 -3.92 14.42
N SER A 41 7.23 -3.94 14.76
CA SER A 41 6.66 -4.99 15.61
C SER A 41 6.86 -6.39 15.01
N ARG A 42 6.66 -6.54 13.69
CA ARG A 42 6.93 -7.79 12.97
C ARG A 42 8.39 -8.23 13.10
N MET A 43 9.34 -7.30 12.94
CA MET A 43 10.78 -7.58 13.05
C MET A 43 11.22 -7.96 14.46
N LEU A 44 10.60 -7.35 15.47
CA LEU A 44 10.96 -7.54 16.87
C LEU A 44 10.30 -8.77 17.52
N ARG A 45 9.20 -9.25 16.95
CA ARG A 45 8.45 -10.43 17.43
C ARG A 45 9.29 -11.70 17.64
N PRO A 46 10.23 -12.09 16.75
CA PRO A 46 11.11 -13.24 17.00
C PRO A 46 11.98 -13.10 18.25
N PHE A 47 12.23 -11.88 18.71
CA PHE A 47 13.00 -11.57 19.92
C PHE A 47 12.12 -11.47 21.18
N GLY A 48 10.82 -11.76 21.08
CA GLY A 48 9.87 -11.65 22.19
C GLY A 48 9.48 -10.21 22.55
N LEU A 49 9.79 -9.24 21.67
CA LEU A 49 9.46 -7.83 21.84
C LEU A 49 8.24 -7.51 20.98
N ASP A 50 7.05 -7.53 21.58
CA ASP A 50 5.80 -7.21 20.88
C ASP A 50 5.44 -5.73 21.13
N ILE A 51 5.29 -4.97 20.05
CA ILE A 51 4.81 -3.59 20.12
C ILE A 51 3.30 -3.62 19.89
N ALA A 52 2.55 -3.04 20.83
CA ALA A 52 1.11 -2.95 20.72
C ALA A 52 0.70 -2.28 19.40
N PRO A 53 -0.30 -2.82 18.68
CA PRO A 53 -0.83 -2.17 17.50
C PRO A 53 -1.31 -0.77 17.85
N ILE A 54 -0.87 0.23 17.09
CA ILE A 54 -1.47 1.56 17.14
C ILE A 54 -2.75 1.46 16.32
N GLU A 55 -3.88 1.87 16.91
CA GLU A 55 -5.13 1.97 16.17
C GLU A 55 -4.94 2.94 15.00
N CYS A 56 -5.28 2.49 13.79
CA CYS A 56 -5.30 3.41 12.65
C CYS A 56 -6.40 4.44 12.92
N GLU A 57 -5.99 5.70 13.08
CA GLU A 57 -6.88 6.82 13.34
C GLU A 57 -7.96 7.00 12.26
N GLN A 58 -7.72 6.46 11.05
CA GLN A 58 -8.62 6.60 9.91
C GLN A 58 -8.85 5.26 9.21
N ALA A 59 -10.12 5.00 8.85
CA ALA A 59 -10.49 3.88 8.01
C ALA A 59 -9.87 4.04 6.62
N THR A 60 -9.37 2.93 6.07
CA THR A 60 -8.70 2.91 4.77
C THR A 60 -9.20 1.79 3.89
N TRP A 61 -9.21 2.03 2.58
CA TRP A 61 -9.57 1.05 1.55
C TRP A 61 -8.44 0.88 0.55
N THR A 62 -8.15 -0.36 0.20
CA THR A 62 -7.26 -0.71 -0.91
C THR A 62 -7.93 -0.43 -2.25
N ALA A 63 -7.13 -0.29 -3.31
CA ALA A 63 -7.64 -0.21 -4.68
C ALA A 63 -8.52 -1.41 -5.05
N THR A 64 -8.27 -2.58 -4.47
CA THR A 64 -9.06 -3.80 -4.70
C THR A 64 -10.43 -3.70 -4.06
N GLU A 65 -10.54 -3.23 -2.82
CA GLU A 65 -11.82 -3.07 -2.14
C GLU A 65 -12.71 -2.06 -2.86
N ILE A 66 -12.15 -0.89 -3.23
CA ILE A 66 -12.87 0.12 -4.00
C ILE A 66 -13.31 -0.43 -5.36
N ALA A 67 -12.44 -1.20 -6.03
CA ALA A 67 -12.76 -1.78 -7.31
C ALA A 67 -13.89 -2.81 -7.22
N THR A 68 -13.88 -3.66 -6.19
CA THR A 68 -14.95 -4.64 -5.92
C THR A 68 -16.28 -3.92 -5.69
N GLU A 69 -16.28 -2.86 -4.89
CA GLU A 69 -17.48 -2.05 -4.61
C GLU A 69 -18.07 -1.45 -5.90
N LEU A 70 -17.21 -0.93 -6.78
CA LEU A 70 -17.61 -0.30 -8.04
C LEU A 70 -17.89 -1.30 -9.18
N GLY A 71 -17.63 -2.60 -8.98
CA GLY A 71 -17.70 -3.60 -10.05
C GLY A 71 -16.67 -3.39 -11.16
N VAL A 72 -15.50 -2.84 -10.84
CA VAL A 72 -14.39 -2.56 -11.78
C VAL A 72 -13.12 -3.32 -11.39
N THR A 73 -12.02 -3.11 -12.11
CA THR A 73 -10.73 -3.71 -11.78
C THR A 73 -9.87 -2.79 -10.91
N ALA A 74 -9.08 -3.37 -10.00
CA ALA A 74 -8.10 -2.62 -9.19
C ALA A 74 -7.10 -1.82 -10.05
N ALA A 75 -6.77 -2.34 -11.24
CA ALA A 75 -5.93 -1.65 -12.21
C ALA A 75 -6.59 -0.39 -12.78
N LEU A 76 -7.92 -0.39 -12.98
CA LEU A 76 -8.65 0.83 -13.37
C LEU A 76 -8.58 1.87 -12.25
N VAL A 77 -8.85 1.47 -11.01
CA VAL A 77 -8.74 2.36 -9.83
C VAL A 77 -7.34 2.97 -9.74
N GLY A 78 -6.29 2.16 -9.86
CA GLY A 78 -4.91 2.65 -9.85
C GLY A 78 -4.59 3.65 -10.97
N ARG A 79 -5.14 3.45 -12.17
CA ARG A 79 -4.99 4.41 -13.28
C ARG A 79 -5.73 5.73 -13.01
N ILE A 80 -6.96 5.67 -12.52
CA ILE A 80 -7.75 6.86 -12.13
C ILE A 80 -7.03 7.63 -11.03
N ALA A 81 -6.56 6.94 -9.99
CA ALA A 81 -5.83 7.57 -8.90
C ALA A 81 -4.56 8.30 -9.39
N ASN A 82 -3.79 7.70 -10.29
CA ASN A 82 -2.62 8.36 -10.88
C ASN A 82 -3.03 9.55 -11.77
N GLN A 83 -4.06 9.41 -12.60
CA GLN A 83 -4.53 10.46 -13.52
C GLN A 83 -5.03 11.70 -12.76
N HIS A 84 -5.72 11.50 -11.66
CA HIS A 84 -6.26 12.56 -10.80
C HIS A 84 -5.32 12.96 -9.65
N GLN A 85 -4.09 12.42 -9.63
CA GLN A 85 -3.07 12.73 -8.61
C GLN A 85 -3.57 12.48 -7.17
N LEU A 86 -4.35 11.42 -6.96
CA LEU A 86 -4.99 11.08 -5.68
C LEU A 86 -4.09 10.28 -4.73
N LYS A 87 -2.83 10.02 -5.09
CA LYS A 87 -1.86 9.32 -4.23
C LYS A 87 -1.07 10.31 -3.39
N THR A 88 -1.78 11.08 -2.58
CA THR A 88 -1.20 12.08 -1.68
C THR A 88 -1.58 11.77 -0.24
N PRO A 89 -0.83 12.30 0.75
CA PRO A 89 -1.15 12.11 2.17
C PRO A 89 -2.58 12.53 2.56
N ASP A 90 -3.18 13.48 1.85
CA ASP A 90 -4.56 13.94 2.11
C ASP A 90 -5.62 12.90 1.73
N TYR A 91 -5.28 12.01 0.78
CA TYR A 91 -6.21 11.03 0.22
C TYR A 91 -5.92 9.60 0.64
N GLY A 92 -4.81 9.35 1.33
CA GLY A 92 -4.43 8.02 1.79
C GLY A 92 -2.98 7.93 2.21
N GLU A 93 -2.54 6.69 2.37
CA GLU A 93 -1.19 6.37 2.84
C GLU A 93 -0.65 5.07 2.23
N TYR A 94 0.67 4.93 2.20
CA TYR A 94 1.30 3.68 1.82
C TYR A 94 1.45 2.74 3.01
N ARG A 95 1.01 1.50 2.80
CA ARG A 95 1.17 0.38 3.74
C ARG A 95 1.90 -0.78 3.10
N LEU A 96 2.62 -1.56 3.89
CA LEU A 96 3.22 -2.80 3.42
C LEU A 96 2.15 -3.90 3.38
N SER A 97 2.10 -4.60 2.26
CA SER A 97 1.19 -5.73 2.03
C SER A 97 1.94 -6.90 1.43
N LYS A 98 1.45 -8.11 1.65
CA LYS A 98 1.97 -9.30 0.97
C LYS A 98 1.64 -9.21 -0.52
N SER A 99 2.64 -9.44 -1.38
CA SER A 99 2.41 -9.56 -2.81
C SER A 99 1.42 -10.69 -3.12
N ARG A 100 0.56 -10.49 -4.12
CA ARG A 100 -0.40 -11.51 -4.57
C ARG A 100 0.27 -12.71 -5.24
N SER A 101 1.44 -12.52 -5.83
CA SER A 101 2.10 -13.51 -6.68
C SER A 101 3.45 -13.98 -6.16
N SER A 102 3.92 -13.44 -5.03
CA SER A 102 5.25 -13.72 -4.49
C SER A 102 5.26 -13.64 -2.97
N SER A 103 6.31 -14.18 -2.35
CA SER A 103 6.61 -14.00 -0.94
C SER A 103 7.09 -12.58 -0.59
N LYS A 104 7.36 -11.73 -1.60
CA LYS A 104 7.80 -10.34 -1.40
C LYS A 104 6.71 -9.48 -0.74
N GLN A 105 7.13 -8.56 0.11
CA GLN A 105 6.31 -7.43 0.53
C GLN A 105 6.32 -6.35 -0.56
N VAL A 106 5.19 -5.67 -0.72
CA VAL A 106 5.02 -4.55 -1.65
C VAL A 106 4.28 -3.41 -0.96
N GLU A 107 4.71 -2.19 -1.23
CA GLU A 107 3.98 -0.98 -0.84
C GLU A 107 2.67 -0.89 -1.62
N THR A 108 1.56 -0.79 -0.89
CA THR A 108 0.21 -0.60 -1.43
C THR A 108 -0.35 0.70 -0.89
N PHE A 109 -0.87 1.54 -1.80
CA PHE A 109 -1.58 2.75 -1.40
C PHE A 109 -2.99 2.41 -0.95
N CYS A 110 -3.32 2.82 0.28
CA CYS A 110 -4.59 2.65 0.93
C CYS A 110 -5.26 4.03 1.04
N TYR A 111 -6.46 4.16 0.49
CA TYR A 111 -7.18 5.44 0.40
C TYR A 111 -8.00 5.68 1.66
N TYR A 112 -8.01 6.91 2.15
CA TYR A 112 -8.99 7.40 3.11
C TYR A 112 -10.36 7.60 2.43
N GLU A 113 -11.40 7.90 3.21
CA GLU A 113 -12.75 8.13 2.68
C GLU A 113 -12.77 9.24 1.61
N ALA A 114 -11.98 10.31 1.79
CA ALA A 114 -11.85 11.38 0.79
C ALA A 114 -11.27 10.87 -0.54
N GLY A 115 -10.20 10.06 -0.49
CA GLY A 115 -9.57 9.48 -1.68
C GLY A 115 -10.49 8.47 -2.36
N ARG A 116 -11.16 7.64 -1.57
CA ARG A 116 -12.19 6.70 -2.04
C ARG A 116 -13.32 7.44 -2.76
N ARG A 117 -13.85 8.53 -2.18
CA ARG A 117 -14.91 9.35 -2.80
C ARG A 117 -14.47 9.93 -4.14
N ALA A 118 -13.28 10.54 -4.19
CA ALA A 118 -12.74 11.11 -5.42
C ALA A 118 -12.58 10.06 -6.54
N ILE A 119 -12.18 8.83 -6.20
CA ILE A 119 -12.11 7.72 -7.16
C ILE A 119 -13.50 7.35 -7.67
N ILE A 120 -14.48 7.20 -6.78
CA ILE A 120 -15.86 6.85 -7.14
C ILE A 120 -16.42 7.89 -8.12
N ASP A 121 -16.24 9.17 -7.81
CA ASP A 121 -16.73 10.27 -8.65
C ASP A 121 -16.08 10.26 -10.03
N ALA A 122 -14.75 10.08 -10.10
CA ALA A 122 -14.02 10.00 -11.36
C ALA A 122 -14.41 8.78 -12.22
N VAL A 123 -14.66 7.63 -11.61
CA VAL A 123 -15.15 6.43 -12.31
C VAL A 123 -16.54 6.67 -12.87
N ASN A 124 -17.44 7.27 -12.09
CA ASN A 124 -18.79 7.59 -12.52
C ASN A 124 -18.80 8.60 -13.68
N GLN A 125 -18.01 9.66 -13.61
CA GLN A 125 -17.85 10.63 -14.70
C GLN A 125 -17.42 9.95 -16.01
N ARG A 126 -16.37 9.11 -15.94
CA ARG A 126 -15.89 8.34 -17.10
C ARG A 126 -16.96 7.44 -17.72
N THR A 127 -17.77 6.78 -16.90
CA THR A 127 -18.85 5.91 -17.41
C THR A 127 -19.95 6.70 -18.11
N ASN A 128 -20.27 7.89 -17.60
CA ASN A 128 -21.26 8.79 -18.19
C ASN A 128 -20.77 9.36 -19.53
N ASP A 129 -19.50 9.75 -19.63
CA ASP A 129 -18.89 10.23 -20.88
C ASP A 129 -18.94 9.17 -21.99
N HIS A 130 -18.70 7.90 -21.63
CA HIS A 130 -18.73 6.79 -22.59
C HIS A 130 -20.15 6.46 -23.09
N LYS A 131 -21.17 6.58 -22.22
CA LYS A 131 -22.58 6.43 -22.61
C LYS A 131 -23.03 7.56 -23.55
N ASN A 132 -22.63 8.79 -23.25
CA ASN A 132 -23.04 9.97 -24.03
C ASN A 132 -22.41 9.98 -25.44
N THR A 133 -21.14 9.59 -25.55
CA THR A 133 -20.45 9.43 -26.84
C THR A 133 -21.04 8.30 -27.70
N SER A 134 -21.43 7.18 -27.07
CA SER A 134 -22.09 6.06 -27.77
C SER A 134 -23.51 6.39 -28.25
N ALA A 135 -24.26 7.19 -27.48
CA ALA A 135 -25.60 7.64 -27.86
C ALA A 135 -25.58 8.64 -29.04
N LYS A 136 -24.58 9.53 -29.09
CA LYS A 136 -24.42 10.51 -30.19
C LYS A 136 -24.10 9.83 -31.53
N LYS A 137 -23.37 8.71 -31.52
CA LYS A 137 -23.00 7.95 -32.73
C LYS A 137 -24.19 7.19 -33.36
N ARG A 138 -25.23 6.88 -32.58
CA ARG A 138 -26.44 6.17 -33.04
C ARG A 138 -27.54 7.08 -33.63
N LYS A 139 -27.50 8.39 -33.35
CA LYS A 139 -28.47 9.38 -33.87
C LYS A 139 -28.00 10.10 -35.14
N GLY A 140 -26.81 9.78 -35.64
CA GLY A 140 -26.22 10.34 -36.87
C GLY A 140 -26.11 9.34 -38.02
N GLN A 141 -26.86 8.23 -37.96
CA GLN A 141 -27.05 7.28 -39.05
C GLN A 141 -28.53 7.23 -39.43
#